data_AF-A0A522QLA9-F1
#
_entry.id   AF-A0A522QLA9-F1
#
_cell.length_a   1.000
_cell.length_b   1.000
_cell.length_c   1.000
_cell.angle_alpha   90.00
_cell.angle_beta   90.00
_cell.angle_gamma   90.00
#
_symmetry.space_group_name_H-M   'P 1'
#
loop_
_entity.id
_entity.type
_entity.pdbx_description
1 polymer ?
#
loop_
_entity_poly.entity_id
_entity_poly.type
_entity_poly.pdbx_seq_one_letter_code
_entity_poly.pdbx_strand_id
1 'polypeptide(L)'
;MWSTDVIIEEPPLPVRLLAYMRTHVETEGAMLRRYVEVARTTESQAFAYLVDLLIEDEMSHHRVFTELANTLEAEVHDIDREPAVPAMDFDRADRDAVLAGAKELLANEESDLDELKGLQHELRALKKTTLWSLLVEQMQRDTEKHIAILKFVCKHV
;
A
#
# COMPACT_ATOMS: atom_id res chain seq x y z
N MET A 1 24.17 38.15 30.89
CA MET A 1 22.85 37.54 30.63
C MET A 1 22.66 37.52 29.13
N TRP A 2 23.12 36.45 28.47
CA TRP A 2 22.85 36.21 27.06
C TRP A 2 22.09 34.88 27.04
N SER A 3 20.76 34.96 27.01
CA SER A 3 19.92 33.81 26.68
C SER A 3 20.04 33.67 25.18
N THR A 4 20.88 32.74 24.73
CA THR A 4 20.86 32.31 23.34
C THR A 4 19.62 31.45 23.21
N ASP A 5 18.51 32.06 22.83
CA ASP A 5 17.36 31.33 22.36
C ASP A 5 17.80 30.63 21.07
N VAL A 6 18.22 29.37 21.21
CA VAL A 6 18.44 28.48 20.08
C VAL A 6 17.07 28.26 19.48
N ILE A 7 16.76 29.01 18.43
CA ILE A 7 15.66 28.69 17.54
C ILE A 7 16.05 27.35 16.90
N ILE A 8 15.52 26.26 17.44
CA ILE A 8 15.57 24.98 16.73
C ILE A 8 14.58 25.16 15.57
N GLU A 9 15.08 25.61 14.43
CA GLU A 9 14.29 25.58 13.19
C GLU A 9 13.90 24.12 12.94
N GLU A 10 12.60 23.88 12.78
CA GLU A 10 12.15 22.55 12.41
C GLU A 10 12.77 22.18 11.06
N PRO A 11 13.32 20.96 10.92
CA PRO A 11 13.89 20.55 9.65
C PRO A 11 12.84 20.61 8.54
N PRO A 12 13.24 20.86 7.28
CA PRO A 12 12.34 20.89 6.14
C PRO A 12 11.43 19.65 6.08
N LEU A 13 10.20 19.81 5.59
CA LEU A 13 9.23 18.71 5.49
C LEU A 13 9.81 17.45 4.83
N PRO A 14 10.58 17.51 3.71
CA PRO A 14 11.19 16.32 3.12
C PRO A 14 12.14 15.57 4.07
N VAL A 15 12.94 16.30 4.86
CA VAL A 15 13.86 15.72 5.85
C VAL A 15 13.09 15.04 6.99
N ARG A 16 12.00 15.66 7.44
CA ARG A 16 11.12 15.08 8.47
C ARG A 16 10.40 13.82 7.99
N LEU A 17 9.88 13.86 6.76
CA LEU A 17 9.23 12.71 6.13
C LEU A 17 10.23 11.57 5.94
N LEU A 18 11.44 11.86 5.43
CA LEU A 18 12.48 10.84 5.27
C LEU A 18 12.83 10.15 6.60
N ALA A 19 12.96 10.93 7.68
CA ALA A 19 13.23 10.36 9.01
C ALA A 19 12.09 9.45 9.48
N TYR A 20 10.84 9.87 9.31
CA TYR A 20 9.66 9.07 9.63
C TYR A 20 9.63 7.76 8.83
N MET A 21 9.85 7.84 7.52
CA MET A 21 9.82 6.68 6.62
C MET A 21 10.92 5.66 6.98
N ARG A 22 12.13 6.12 7.30
CA ARG A 22 13.22 5.24 7.75
C ARG A 22 12.88 4.51 9.05
N THR A 23 12.36 5.23 10.04
CA THR A 23 11.93 4.60 11.31
C THR A 23 10.83 3.56 11.07
N HIS A 24 9.90 3.84 10.16
CA HIS A 24 8.82 2.91 9.81
C HIS A 24 9.39 1.62 9.17
N VAL A 25 10.17 1.75 8.10
CA VAL A 25 10.84 0.66 7.37
C VAL A 25 11.69 -0.20 8.32
N GLU A 26 12.45 0.41 9.23
CA GLU A 26 13.27 -0.31 10.21
C GLU A 26 12.44 -1.10 11.23
N THR A 27 11.29 -0.54 11.66
CA THR A 27 10.41 -1.17 12.65
C THR A 27 9.63 -2.35 12.05
N GLU A 28 9.16 -2.23 10.81
CA GLU A 28 8.41 -3.28 10.11
C GLU A 28 9.20 -4.58 9.94
N GLY A 29 10.51 -4.49 9.68
CA GLY A 29 11.34 -5.67 9.49
C GLY A 29 11.36 -6.60 10.71
N ALA A 30 11.20 -6.07 11.92
CA ALA A 30 11.08 -6.87 13.15
C ALA A 30 9.72 -7.57 13.26
N MET A 31 8.65 -6.91 12.83
CA MET A 31 7.29 -7.43 12.83
C MET A 31 7.11 -8.55 11.80
N LEU A 32 7.64 -8.38 10.58
CA LEU A 32 7.64 -9.39 9.53
C LEU A 32 8.31 -10.70 9.97
N ARG A 33 9.45 -10.61 10.67
CA ARG A 33 10.13 -11.80 11.23
C ARG A 33 9.21 -12.56 12.19
N ARG A 34 8.42 -11.84 12.99
CA ARG A 34 7.48 -12.46 13.93
C ARG A 34 6.33 -13.15 13.20
N TYR A 35 5.78 -12.56 12.15
CA TYR A 35 4.75 -13.22 11.34
C TYR A 35 5.26 -14.51 10.71
N VAL A 36 6.45 -14.48 10.10
CA VAL A 36 7.07 -15.68 9.50
C VAL A 36 7.30 -16.77 10.54
N GLU A 37 7.79 -16.42 11.74
CA GLU A 37 7.98 -17.39 12.82
C GLU A 37 6.66 -18.03 13.25
N VAL A 38 5.61 -17.22 13.44
CA VAL A 38 4.28 -17.69 13.85
C VAL A 38 3.65 -18.60 12.80
N ALA A 39 3.72 -18.23 11.52
CA ALA A 39 3.21 -19.05 10.42
C ALA A 39 3.90 -20.41 10.33
N ARG A 40 5.22 -20.47 10.59
CA ARG A 40 6.00 -21.72 10.52
C ARG A 40 5.85 -22.64 11.73
N THR A 41 5.49 -22.09 12.88
CA THR A 41 5.47 -22.84 14.15
C THR A 41 4.07 -23.26 14.58
N THR A 42 3.02 -22.68 13.99
CA THR A 42 1.64 -23.05 14.31
C THR A 42 1.27 -24.42 13.72
N GLU A 43 0.49 -25.20 14.47
CA GLU A 43 -0.11 -26.45 13.98
C GLU A 43 -1.40 -26.20 13.17
N SER A 44 -1.96 -24.99 13.24
CA SER A 44 -3.20 -24.62 12.53
C SER A 44 -2.90 -24.16 11.11
N GLN A 45 -3.18 -25.02 10.12
CA GLN A 45 -3.03 -24.71 8.70
C GLN A 45 -3.86 -23.48 8.28
N ALA A 46 -5.08 -23.35 8.80
CA ALA A 46 -5.94 -22.21 8.52
C ALA A 46 -5.33 -20.90 9.04
N PHE A 47 -4.69 -20.93 10.22
CA PHE A 47 -4.04 -19.75 10.76
C PHE A 47 -2.74 -19.42 10.01
N ALA A 48 -1.92 -20.42 9.69
CA ALA A 48 -0.72 -20.24 8.87
C ALA A 48 -1.06 -19.56 7.54
N TYR A 49 -2.08 -20.07 6.85
CA TYR A 49 -2.56 -19.50 5.58
C TYR A 49 -2.96 -18.02 5.72
N LEU A 50 -3.69 -17.64 6.77
CA LEU A 50 -4.07 -16.24 6.99
C LEU A 50 -2.87 -15.35 7.31
N VAL A 51 -1.88 -15.86 8.06
CA VAL A 51 -0.65 -15.11 8.35
C VAL A 51 0.19 -14.93 7.09
N ASP A 52 0.23 -15.92 6.20
CA ASP A 52 0.93 -15.82 4.92
C ASP A 52 0.32 -14.71 4.04
N LEU A 53 -1.01 -14.58 3.99
CA LEU A 53 -1.67 -13.46 3.30
C LEU A 53 -1.26 -12.09 3.89
N LEU A 54 -1.16 -11.98 5.21
CA LEU A 54 -0.69 -10.75 5.84
C LEU A 54 0.76 -10.44 5.48
N ILE A 55 1.62 -11.46 5.42
CA ILE A 55 3.03 -11.28 5.04
C ILE A 55 3.14 -10.73 3.60
N GLU A 56 2.34 -11.24 2.67
CA GLU A 56 2.30 -10.76 1.29
C GLU A 56 1.94 -9.27 1.21
N ASP A 57 0.93 -8.85 1.97
CA ASP A 57 0.49 -7.46 2.05
C ASP A 57 1.56 -6.55 2.65
N GLU A 58 2.15 -6.96 3.78
CA GLU A 58 3.21 -6.21 4.45
C GLU A 58 4.47 -6.08 3.58
N MET A 59 4.82 -7.11 2.80
CA MET A 59 5.92 -7.03 1.84
C MET A 59 5.64 -6.02 0.71
N SER A 60 4.40 -5.97 0.22
CA SER A 60 3.98 -5.01 -0.79
C SER A 60 4.03 -3.58 -0.25
N HIS A 61 3.53 -3.35 0.97
CA HIS A 61 3.59 -2.05 1.65
C HIS A 61 5.04 -1.61 1.89
N HIS A 62 5.87 -2.49 2.41
CA HIS A 62 7.28 -2.20 2.69
C HIS A 62 8.04 -1.76 1.43
N ARG A 63 7.77 -2.39 0.28
CA ARG A 63 8.37 -2.00 -1.00
C ARG A 63 8.00 -0.56 -1.37
N VAL A 64 6.71 -0.20 -1.31
CA VAL A 64 6.23 1.14 -1.64
C VAL A 64 6.81 2.19 -0.68
N PHE A 65 6.89 1.89 0.61
CA PHE A 65 7.53 2.77 1.60
C PHE A 65 9.03 2.96 1.35
N THR A 66 9.73 1.92 0.92
CA THR A 66 11.14 2.00 0.54
C THR A 66 11.34 2.86 -0.69
N GLU A 67 10.50 2.70 -1.72
CA GLU A 67 10.51 3.53 -2.93
C GLU A 67 10.27 5.02 -2.59
N LEU A 68 9.31 5.31 -1.70
CA LEU A 68 9.05 6.68 -1.22
C LEU A 68 10.23 7.26 -0.44
N ALA A 69 10.84 6.47 0.45
CA ALA A 69 12.01 6.90 1.22
C ALA A 69 13.19 7.21 0.29
N ASN A 70 13.40 6.38 -0.75
CA ASN A 70 14.43 6.59 -1.75
C ASN A 70 14.19 7.87 -2.57
N THR A 71 12.95 8.14 -3.00
CA THR A 71 12.58 9.40 -3.67
C THR A 71 12.90 10.63 -2.80
N LEU A 72 12.52 10.61 -1.52
CA LEU A 72 12.82 11.71 -0.59
C LEU A 72 14.32 11.87 -0.34
N GLU A 73 15.06 10.77 -0.24
CA GLU A 73 16.51 10.81 -0.07
C GLU A 73 17.21 11.40 -1.29
N ALA A 74 16.77 11.02 -2.49
CA ALA A 74 17.25 11.59 -3.75
C ALA A 74 17.05 13.10 -3.79
N GLU A 75 15.86 13.60 -3.44
CA GLU A 75 15.55 15.03 -3.38
C GLU A 75 16.36 15.79 -2.32
N VAL A 76 16.50 15.23 -1.11
CA VAL A 76 17.19 15.89 0.01
C VAL A 76 18.69 15.98 -0.23
N HIS A 77 19.28 14.97 -0.88
CA HIS A 77 20.73 14.86 -1.05
C HIS A 77 21.22 15.16 -2.47
N ASP A 78 20.32 15.44 -3.41
CA ASP A 78 20.62 15.66 -4.84
C ASP A 78 21.42 14.48 -5.42
N ILE A 79 20.91 13.26 -5.20
CA ILE A 79 21.52 12.00 -5.66
C ILE A 79 20.51 11.16 -6.43
N ASP A 80 20.99 10.32 -7.33
CA ASP A 80 20.17 9.27 -7.94
C ASP A 80 20.00 8.09 -6.97
N ARG A 81 18.76 7.60 -6.82
CA ARG A 81 18.48 6.41 -5.99
C ARG A 81 17.31 5.61 -6.56
N GLU A 82 17.54 4.31 -6.72
CA GLU A 82 16.57 3.35 -7.24
C GLU A 82 16.47 2.13 -6.30
N PRO A 83 15.29 1.48 -6.17
CA PRO A 83 14.03 1.83 -6.81
C PRO A 83 13.38 3.08 -6.16
N ALA A 84 12.76 3.95 -6.97
CA ALA A 84 12.04 5.14 -6.52
C ALA A 84 10.59 5.18 -7.01
N VAL A 85 9.74 5.96 -6.34
CA VAL A 85 8.39 6.25 -6.85
C VAL A 85 8.51 7.12 -8.10
N PRO A 86 7.84 6.76 -9.21
CA PRO A 86 7.86 7.56 -10.43
C PRO A 86 7.27 8.97 -10.21
N ALA A 87 7.82 9.95 -10.92
CA ALA A 87 7.22 11.27 -11.00
C ALA A 87 5.85 11.20 -11.70
N MET A 88 4.94 12.12 -11.36
CA MET A 88 3.72 12.29 -12.15
C MET A 88 4.09 12.84 -13.53
N ASP A 89 3.87 12.05 -14.58
CA ASP A 89 4.23 12.36 -15.96
C ASP A 89 3.04 12.21 -16.93
N PHE A 90 1.81 12.26 -16.42
CA PHE A 90 0.59 12.17 -17.24
C PHE A 90 0.53 13.25 -18.34
N ASP A 91 1.18 14.39 -18.16
CA ASP A 91 1.30 15.47 -19.14
C ASP A 91 2.28 15.17 -20.28
N ARG A 92 3.17 14.20 -20.09
CA ARG A 92 4.17 13.73 -21.07
C ARG A 92 3.70 12.50 -21.85
N ALA A 93 2.57 11.91 -21.47
CA ALA A 93 1.95 10.77 -22.11
C ALA A 93 0.80 11.17 -23.05
N ASP A 94 0.31 10.22 -23.86
CA ASP A 94 -0.98 10.37 -24.56
C ASP A 94 -2.12 10.34 -23.55
N ARG A 95 -2.57 11.53 -23.14
CA ARG A 95 -3.62 11.71 -22.11
C ARG A 95 -4.93 11.02 -22.49
N ASP A 96 -5.31 11.04 -23.76
CA ASP A 96 -6.57 10.41 -24.19
C ASP A 96 -6.48 8.89 -24.06
N ALA A 97 -5.34 8.30 -24.45
CA ALA A 97 -5.10 6.87 -24.29
C ALA A 97 -5.04 6.45 -22.81
N VAL A 98 -4.35 7.20 -21.95
CA VAL A 98 -4.27 6.91 -20.51
C VAL A 98 -5.65 7.03 -19.86
N LEU A 99 -6.42 8.07 -20.19
CA LEU A 99 -7.77 8.26 -19.65
C LEU A 99 -8.73 7.16 -20.12
N ALA A 100 -8.66 6.76 -21.38
CA ALA A 100 -9.47 5.67 -21.92
C ALA A 100 -9.18 4.35 -21.19
N GLY A 101 -7.89 4.00 -21.04
CA GLY A 101 -7.48 2.79 -20.32
C GLY A 101 -7.90 2.82 -18.85
N ALA A 102 -7.70 3.95 -18.16
CA ALA A 102 -8.09 4.08 -16.75
C ALA A 102 -9.61 3.93 -16.55
N LYS A 103 -10.43 4.47 -17.47
CA LYS A 103 -11.89 4.33 -17.41
C LYS A 103 -12.36 2.90 -17.68
N GLU A 104 -11.74 2.21 -18.63
CA GLU A 104 -12.05 0.80 -18.91
C GLU A 104 -11.76 -0.07 -17.68
N LEU A 105 -10.56 0.06 -17.12
CA LEU A 105 -10.18 -0.67 -15.90
C LEU A 105 -11.09 -0.31 -14.71
N LEU A 106 -11.43 0.97 -14.55
CA LEU A 106 -12.31 1.41 -13.47
C LEU A 106 -13.69 0.78 -13.58
N ALA A 107 -14.25 0.69 -14.79
CA ALA A 107 -15.55 0.06 -15.00
C ALA A 107 -15.51 -1.44 -14.66
N ASN A 108 -14.41 -2.13 -14.97
CA ASN A 108 -14.23 -3.53 -14.60
C ASN A 108 -14.18 -3.70 -13.07
N GLU A 109 -13.36 -2.92 -12.38
CA GLU A 109 -13.23 -3.01 -10.91
C GLU A 109 -14.56 -2.66 -10.19
N GLU A 110 -15.33 -1.68 -10.70
CA GLU A 110 -16.66 -1.36 -10.15
C GLU A 110 -17.66 -2.51 -10.35
N SER A 111 -17.60 -3.21 -11.49
CA SER A 111 -18.41 -4.41 -11.75
C SER A 111 -18.00 -5.56 -10.82
N ASP A 112 -16.71 -5.84 -10.72
CA ASP A 112 -16.15 -6.90 -9.87
C ASP A 112 -16.53 -6.68 -8.40
N LEU A 113 -16.51 -5.43 -7.92
CA LEU A 113 -16.92 -5.11 -6.56
C LEU A 113 -18.39 -5.49 -6.30
N ASP A 114 -19.27 -5.26 -7.26
CA ASP A 114 -20.68 -5.59 -7.13
C ASP A 114 -20.93 -7.11 -7.18
N GLU A 115 -20.19 -7.84 -8.02
CA GLU A 115 -20.19 -9.30 -8.02
C GLU A 115 -19.70 -9.88 -6.68
N LEU A 116 -18.60 -9.34 -6.14
CA LEU A 116 -18.05 -9.76 -4.85
C LEU A 116 -19.02 -9.50 -3.68
N LYS A 117 -19.76 -8.39 -3.70
CA LYS A 117 -20.83 -8.11 -2.72
C LYS A 117 -21.95 -9.16 -2.82
N GLY A 118 -22.33 -9.54 -4.04
CA GLY A 118 -23.29 -10.63 -4.29
C GLY A 118 -22.81 -11.94 -3.70
N LEU A 119 -21.59 -12.35 -4.04
CA LEU A 119 -20.97 -13.57 -3.53
C LEU A 119 -20.87 -13.57 -1.99
N GLN A 120 -20.51 -12.44 -1.39
CA GLN A 120 -20.45 -12.31 0.07
C GLN A 120 -21.81 -12.47 0.74
N HIS A 121 -22.90 -12.14 0.06
CA HIS A 121 -24.25 -12.41 0.55
C HIS A 121 -24.54 -13.92 0.60
N GLU A 122 -24.19 -14.65 -0.45
CA GLU A 122 -24.37 -16.10 -0.54
C GLU A 122 -23.54 -16.85 0.51
N LEU A 123 -22.31 -16.40 0.74
CA LEU A 123 -21.38 -17.01 1.70
C LEU A 123 -21.76 -16.77 3.18
N ARG A 124 -22.78 -15.94 3.48
CA ARG A 124 -23.20 -15.64 4.87
C ARG A 124 -23.52 -16.91 5.67
N ALA A 125 -24.08 -17.93 5.02
CA ALA A 125 -24.41 -19.21 5.66
C ALA A 125 -23.16 -20.01 6.09
N LEU A 126 -22.00 -19.76 5.46
CA LEU A 126 -20.76 -20.51 5.67
C LEU A 126 -19.74 -19.79 6.56
N LYS A 127 -20.13 -18.64 7.14
CA LYS A 127 -19.25 -17.76 7.93
C LYS A 127 -18.56 -18.42 9.12
N LYS A 128 -19.15 -19.46 9.70
CA LYS A 128 -18.61 -20.13 10.90
C LYS A 128 -17.82 -21.40 10.59
N THR A 129 -17.84 -21.85 9.34
CA THR A 129 -17.30 -23.16 8.94
C THR A 129 -16.16 -23.06 7.94
N THR A 130 -16.01 -21.91 7.27
CA THR A 130 -15.01 -21.70 6.22
C THR A 130 -14.36 -20.32 6.31
N LEU A 131 -13.17 -20.18 5.75
CA LEU A 131 -12.49 -18.89 5.59
C LEU A 131 -13.06 -18.06 4.42
N TRP A 132 -13.95 -18.63 3.60
CA TRP A 132 -14.33 -18.05 2.31
C TRP A 132 -14.94 -16.64 2.44
N SER A 133 -15.80 -16.44 3.44
CA SER A 133 -16.41 -15.13 3.66
C SER A 133 -15.40 -14.07 4.09
N LEU A 134 -14.31 -14.46 4.77
CA LEU A 134 -13.21 -13.56 5.09
C LEU A 134 -12.39 -13.23 3.83
N LEU A 135 -12.06 -14.24 3.02
CA LEU A 135 -11.26 -14.05 1.80
C LEU A 135 -11.97 -13.16 0.78
N VAL A 136 -13.27 -13.39 0.57
CA VAL A 136 -14.08 -12.52 -0.31
C VAL A 136 -14.19 -11.11 0.25
N GLU A 137 -14.22 -10.93 1.57
CA GLU A 137 -14.18 -9.59 2.17
C GLU A 137 -12.81 -8.90 1.96
N GLN A 138 -11.70 -9.64 1.99
CA GLN A 138 -10.38 -9.06 1.66
C GLN A 138 -10.34 -8.62 0.20
N MET A 139 -10.79 -9.46 -0.73
CA MET A 139 -10.85 -9.12 -2.16
C MET A 139 -11.67 -7.84 -2.40
N GLN A 140 -12.77 -7.63 -1.68
CA GLN A 140 -13.54 -6.38 -1.78
C GLN A 140 -12.72 -5.15 -1.38
N ARG A 141 -11.94 -5.25 -0.31
CA ARG A 141 -11.08 -4.14 0.16
C ARG A 141 -9.97 -3.84 -0.85
N ASP A 142 -9.41 -4.88 -1.48
CA ASP A 142 -8.42 -4.72 -2.54
C ASP A 142 -9.01 -4.06 -3.80
N THR A 143 -10.20 -4.50 -4.22
CA THR A 143 -10.94 -3.86 -5.32
C THR A 143 -11.27 -2.40 -5.01
N GLU A 144 -11.66 -2.06 -3.78
CA GLU A 144 -11.86 -0.67 -3.36
C GLU A 144 -10.57 0.17 -3.45
N LYS A 145 -9.42 -0.41 -3.06
CA LYS A 145 -8.09 0.19 -3.24
C LYS A 145 -7.77 0.42 -4.72
N HIS A 146 -8.05 -0.55 -5.59
CA HIS A 146 -7.83 -0.41 -7.05
C HIS A 146 -8.69 0.71 -7.65
N ILE A 147 -9.98 0.75 -7.29
CA ILE A 147 -10.91 1.81 -7.69
C ILE A 147 -10.38 3.18 -7.28
N ALA A 148 -9.87 3.32 -6.06
CA ALA A 148 -9.30 4.58 -5.58
C ALA A 148 -8.09 5.03 -6.40
N ILE A 149 -7.19 4.10 -6.75
CA ILE A 149 -6.03 4.36 -7.61
C ILE A 149 -6.47 4.79 -9.02
N LEU A 150 -7.40 4.08 -9.64
CA LEU A 150 -7.87 4.40 -11.00
C LEU A 150 -8.64 5.73 -11.05
N LYS A 151 -9.39 6.05 -9.99
CA LYS A 151 -10.02 7.38 -9.84
C LYS A 151 -9.00 8.49 -9.69
N PHE A 152 -7.87 8.24 -9.01
CA PHE A 152 -6.77 9.19 -8.96
C PHE A 152 -6.23 9.45 -10.37
N VAL A 153 -5.97 8.41 -11.17
CA VAL A 153 -5.52 8.56 -12.57
C VAL A 153 -6.53 9.38 -13.38
N CYS A 154 -7.82 9.00 -13.36
CA CYS A 154 -8.87 9.71 -14.10
C CYS A 154 -9.01 11.20 -13.73
N LYS A 155 -8.62 11.59 -12.52
CA LYS A 155 -8.70 12.97 -12.04
C LYS A 155 -7.49 13.82 -12.44
N HIS A 156 -6.33 13.20 -12.65
CA HIS A 156 -5.06 13.88 -12.88
C HIS A 156 -4.54 13.76 -14.32
N VAL A 157 -5.22 12.97 -15.16
CA VAL A 157 -5.09 12.93 -16.62
C VAL A 157 -6.08 13.87 -17.25
#